data_AF-A0A4Q5XLT3-F1
#
_entry.id   AF-A0A4Q5XLT3-F1
#
_cell.length_a   1.000
_cell.length_b   1.000
_cell.length_c   1.000
_cell.angle_alpha   90.00
_cell.angle_beta   90.00
_cell.angle_gamma   90.00
#
_symmetry.space_group_name_H-M   'P 1'
#
loop_
_entity.id
_entity.type
_entity.pdbx_description
1 polymer ?
#
loop_
_entity_poly.entity_id
_entity_poly.type
_entity_poly.pdbx_seq_one_letter_code
_entity_poly.pdbx_strand_id
1 'polypeptide(L)'
;MANALKDPWLAPTPDEGSSEELIIMDPRMITAHRIGELPCPPNPPPPDGWRYWKPKEAVPAILGTLAVKMRDDAQRYPMGAFTQVMHAGELVAARVEWHDMRGRDGAKGCFRGVNLMRRVVEGA
;
A
#
# COMPACT_ATOMS: atom_id res chain seq x y z
N MET A 1 -15.82 -5.29 15.41
CA MET A 1 -16.22 -5.94 14.16
C MET A 1 -15.07 -5.77 13.19
N ALA A 2 -14.58 -6.82 12.53
CA ALA A 2 -13.56 -6.65 11.50
C ALA A 2 -14.19 -5.99 10.28
N ASN A 3 -13.57 -4.96 9.72
CA ASN A 3 -14.06 -4.31 8.50
C ASN A 3 -14.03 -5.33 7.36
N ALA A 4 -15.11 -5.44 6.60
CA ALA A 4 -15.13 -6.28 5.41
C ALA A 4 -14.18 -5.70 4.35
N LEU A 5 -13.64 -6.58 3.51
CA LEU A 5 -12.62 -6.23 2.50
C LEU A 5 -13.01 -5.03 1.62
N LYS A 6 -14.30 -4.87 1.34
CA LYS A 6 -14.85 -3.84 0.44
C LYS A 6 -15.44 -2.64 1.19
N ASP A 7 -15.37 -2.62 2.52
CA ASP A 7 -15.89 -1.49 3.28
C ASP A 7 -15.09 -0.23 2.94
N PRO A 8 -15.77 0.93 2.80
CA PRO A 8 -15.09 2.21 2.68
C PRO A 8 -14.19 2.40 3.90
N TRP A 9 -13.00 2.93 3.67
CA TRP A 9 -12.06 3.25 4.75
C TRP A 9 -11.34 4.54 4.44
N LEU A 10 -11.59 5.54 5.27
CA LEU A 10 -10.85 6.79 5.26
C LEU A 10 -9.58 6.62 6.09
N ALA A 11 -8.42 6.66 5.42
CA ALA A 11 -7.14 6.63 6.12
C ALA A 11 -6.94 7.94 6.89
N PRO A 12 -6.55 7.90 8.18
CA PRO A 12 -6.14 9.09 8.91
C PRO A 12 -4.99 9.79 8.17
N THR A 13 -5.02 11.12 8.07
CA THR A 13 -3.97 11.92 7.43
C THR A 13 -2.96 12.43 8.46
N PRO A 14 -1.69 12.65 8.08
CA PRO A 14 -0.72 13.29 8.97
C PRO A 14 -1.13 14.72 9.29
N ASP A 15 -0.69 15.19 10.47
CA ASP A 15 -0.86 16.58 10.87
C ASP A 15 -0.21 17.52 9.85
N GLU A 16 -0.82 18.68 9.65
CA GLU A 16 -0.32 19.69 8.72
C GLU A 16 1.11 20.10 9.10
N GLY A 17 2.03 20.02 8.13
CA GLY A 17 3.43 20.37 8.32
C GLY A 17 4.32 19.25 8.86
N SER A 18 3.78 18.06 9.13
CA SER A 18 4.62 16.90 9.46
C SER A 18 5.46 16.47 8.27
N SER A 19 6.77 16.33 8.50
CA SER A 19 7.73 15.74 7.55
C SER A 19 7.97 14.26 7.80
N GLU A 20 7.34 13.69 8.83
CA GLU A 20 7.52 12.29 9.22
C GLU A 20 6.62 11.33 8.43
N GLU A 21 7.08 10.09 8.31
CA GLU A 21 6.30 8.99 7.74
C GLU A 21 5.16 8.64 8.72
N LEU A 22 3.91 8.78 8.29
CA LEU A 22 2.77 8.26 9.06
C LEU A 22 2.46 6.84 8.62
N ILE A 23 2.64 5.87 9.54
CA ILE A 23 2.39 4.45 9.30
C ILE A 23 1.10 4.04 10.01
N ILE A 24 0.10 3.60 9.25
CA ILE A 24 -1.20 3.17 9.79
C ILE A 24 -1.54 1.79 9.23
N MET A 25 -2.23 0.95 10.00
CA MET A 25 -2.71 -0.33 9.51
C MET A 25 -4.06 -0.17 8.80
N ASP A 26 -4.17 -0.61 7.54
CA ASP A 26 -5.46 -0.79 6.89
C ASP A 26 -6.15 -2.01 7.51
N PRO A 27 -7.25 -1.84 8.26
CA PRO A 27 -7.88 -2.92 9.00
C PRO A 27 -8.57 -3.96 8.11
N ARG A 28 -8.72 -3.67 6.81
CA ARG A 28 -9.35 -4.57 5.83
C ARG A 28 -8.35 -5.56 5.22
N MET A 29 -7.05 -5.37 5.46
CA MET A 29 -6.04 -6.24 4.89
C MET A 29 -6.10 -7.65 5.48
N ILE A 30 -6.13 -8.65 4.61
CA ILE A 30 -5.97 -10.04 5.01
C ILE A 30 -4.50 -10.27 5.36
N THR A 31 -4.19 -10.53 6.63
CA THR A 31 -2.80 -10.74 7.08
C THR A 31 -2.48 -12.22 7.33
N ALA A 32 -3.50 -13.03 7.62
CA ALA A 32 -3.37 -14.47 7.88
C ALA A 32 -3.40 -15.28 6.57
N HIS A 33 -2.41 -15.11 5.70
CA HIS A 33 -2.22 -15.92 4.50
C HIS A 33 -1.03 -16.88 4.64
N ARG A 34 -1.14 -18.05 4.03
CA ARG A 34 -0.08 -19.07 3.99
C ARG A 34 0.40 -19.27 2.57
N ILE A 35 1.58 -18.72 2.29
CA ILE A 35 2.22 -18.79 0.97
C ILE A 35 2.44 -20.26 0.60
N GLY A 36 2.01 -20.66 -0.60
CA GLY A 36 2.17 -22.02 -1.12
C GLY A 36 1.07 -23.00 -0.70
N GLU A 37 0.25 -22.67 0.30
CA GLU A 37 -0.91 -23.48 0.71
C GLU A 37 -2.23 -22.95 0.15
N LEU A 38 -2.36 -21.62 0.05
CA LEU A 38 -3.60 -20.95 -0.34
C LEU A 38 -3.38 -20.10 -1.60
N PRO A 39 -4.44 -19.87 -2.41
CA PRO A 39 -4.39 -18.89 -3.48
C PRO A 39 -4.17 -17.48 -2.91
N CYS A 40 -3.55 -16.59 -3.70
CA CYS A 40 -3.25 -15.24 -3.26
C CYS A 40 -4.57 -14.52 -2.90
N PRO A 41 -4.70 -13.97 -1.68
CA PRO A 41 -5.95 -13.39 -1.25
C PRO A 41 -6.16 -12.05 -1.99
N PRO A 42 -7.41 -11.61 -2.15
CA PRO A 42 -7.68 -10.30 -2.71
C PRO A 42 -7.21 -9.19 -1.75
N ASN A 43 -6.69 -8.10 -2.30
CA ASN A 43 -6.39 -6.89 -1.53
C ASN A 43 -7.64 -6.01 -1.40
N PRO A 44 -7.76 -5.22 -0.31
CA PRO A 44 -8.79 -4.20 -0.22
C PRO A 44 -8.62 -3.16 -1.34
N PRO A 45 -9.68 -2.44 -1.75
CA PRO A 45 -9.52 -1.29 -2.63
C PRO A 45 -8.63 -0.23 -1.96
N PRO A 46 -8.12 0.75 -2.72
CA PRO A 46 -7.49 1.92 -2.12
C PRO A 46 -8.40 2.55 -1.05
N PRO A 47 -7.82 3.14 0.01
CA PRO A 47 -8.60 3.94 0.96
C PRO A 47 -9.35 5.06 0.24
N ASP A 48 -10.45 5.54 0.82
CA ASP A 48 -11.26 6.60 0.24
C ASP A 48 -10.41 7.87 0.05
N GLY A 49 -10.54 8.52 -1.11
CA GLY A 49 -9.70 9.64 -1.50
C GLY A 49 -8.31 9.24 -2.02
N TRP A 50 -8.03 7.96 -2.19
CA TRP A 50 -6.78 7.45 -2.77
C TRP A 50 -7.03 6.62 -4.02
N ARG A 51 -6.03 6.58 -4.89
CA ARG A 51 -6.00 5.65 -6.03
C ARG A 51 -4.60 5.10 -6.20
N TYR A 52 -4.51 3.92 -6.82
CA TYR A 52 -3.23 3.40 -7.27
C TYR A 52 -2.56 4.34 -8.28
N TRP A 53 -1.23 4.38 -8.22
CA TRP A 53 -0.41 5.02 -9.22
C TRP A 53 -0.50 4.24 -10.54
N LYS A 54 -0.73 4.93 -11.65
CA LYS A 54 -0.86 4.26 -12.96
C LYS A 54 0.53 4.06 -13.59
N PRO A 55 0.76 2.98 -14.38
CA PRO A 55 2.08 2.68 -14.95
C PRO A 55 2.71 3.78 -15.83
N LYS A 56 1.92 4.72 -16.36
CA LYS A 56 2.40 5.81 -17.23
C LYS A 56 2.55 7.15 -16.49
N GLU A 57 2.20 7.21 -15.22
CA GLU A 57 2.34 8.42 -14.42
C GLU A 57 3.76 8.50 -13.86
N ALA A 58 4.38 9.68 -13.92
CA ALA A 58 5.69 9.91 -13.33
C ALA A 58 5.62 9.65 -11.81
N VAL A 59 6.40 8.70 -11.31
CA VAL A 59 6.44 8.35 -9.88
C VAL A 59 7.57 9.18 -9.22
N PRO A 60 7.29 9.94 -8.15
CA PRO A 60 8.31 10.58 -7.35
C PRO A 60 9.34 9.57 -6.83
N ALA A 61 10.64 9.89 -6.95
CA ALA A 61 11.71 8.99 -6.53
C ALA A 61 11.58 8.54 -5.06
N ILE A 62 11.06 9.41 -4.19
CA ILE A 62 10.81 9.11 -2.78
C ILE A 62 9.86 7.93 -2.58
N LEU A 63 8.87 7.73 -3.45
CA LEU A 63 7.95 6.59 -3.37
C LEU A 63 8.66 5.27 -3.73
N GLY A 64 9.62 5.31 -4.66
CA GLY A 64 10.46 4.16 -4.96
C GLY A 64 11.30 3.76 -3.74
N THR A 65 11.93 4.73 -3.08
CA THR A 65 12.69 4.51 -1.84
C THR A 65 11.79 4.00 -0.71
N LEU A 66 10.60 4.59 -0.53
CA LEU A 66 9.63 4.15 0.46
C LEU A 66 9.19 2.70 0.21
N ALA A 67 8.87 2.35 -1.04
CA ALA A 67 8.47 0.99 -1.39
C ALA A 67 9.56 -0.05 -1.11
N VAL A 68 10.84 0.28 -1.35
CA VAL A 68 11.97 -0.59 -1.01
C VAL A 68 12.06 -0.77 0.52
N LYS A 69 12.02 0.32 1.30
CA LYS A 69 12.02 0.24 2.78
C LYS A 69 10.88 -0.63 3.28
N MET A 70 9.66 -0.37 2.78
CA MET A 70 8.48 -1.12 3.16
C MET A 70 8.65 -2.59 2.79
N ARG A 71 9.09 -2.93 1.57
CA ARG A 71 9.31 -4.31 1.15
C ARG A 71 10.37 -5.04 1.99
N ASP A 72 11.44 -4.38 2.40
CA ASP A 72 12.58 -5.05 3.03
C ASP A 72 12.48 -5.10 4.57
N ASP A 73 11.73 -4.19 5.20
CA ASP A 73 11.50 -4.17 6.66
C ASP A 73 10.06 -4.57 7.01
N ALA A 74 9.80 -5.88 7.01
CA ALA A 74 8.47 -6.42 7.34
C ALA A 74 8.09 -6.25 8.83
N GLN A 75 9.06 -5.98 9.72
CA GLN A 75 8.80 -5.75 11.14
C GLN A 75 8.21 -4.35 11.36
N ARG A 76 8.78 -3.34 10.70
CA ARG A 76 8.27 -1.96 10.74
C ARG A 76 7.04 -1.77 9.85
N TYR A 77 6.98 -2.46 8.72
CA TYR A 77 5.90 -2.36 7.75
C TYR A 77 5.21 -3.72 7.57
N PRO A 78 4.38 -4.20 8.51
CA PRO A 78 3.66 -5.45 8.32
C PRO A 78 2.66 -5.40 7.14
N MET A 79 2.10 -6.56 6.75
CA MET A 79 1.02 -6.62 5.75
C MET A 79 -0.12 -5.66 6.11
N GLY A 80 -0.52 -4.81 5.16
CA GLY A 80 -1.55 -3.80 5.38
C GLY A 80 -1.04 -2.47 5.92
N ALA A 81 0.26 -2.33 6.21
CA ALA A 81 0.84 -1.03 6.54
C ALA A 81 0.63 -0.07 5.36
N PHE A 82 -0.10 1.00 5.63
CA PHE A 82 -0.37 2.14 4.77
C PHE A 82 0.48 3.30 5.27
N THR A 83 1.54 3.60 4.53
CA THR A 83 2.51 4.64 4.89
C THR A 83 2.28 5.87 4.03
N GLN A 84 2.07 7.01 4.66
CA GLN A 84 1.92 8.31 4.02
C GLN A 84 3.16 9.17 4.25
N VAL A 85 3.55 9.94 3.22
CA VAL A 85 4.68 10.86 3.29
C VAL A 85 4.37 12.12 2.47
N MET A 86 4.73 13.28 3.01
CA MET A 86 4.68 14.55 2.29
C MET A 86 5.92 14.69 1.39
N HIS A 87 5.71 15.01 0.12
CA HIS A 87 6.79 15.27 -0.83
C HIS A 87 6.44 16.44 -1.75
N ALA A 88 7.24 17.51 -1.70
CA ALA A 88 7.06 18.70 -2.53
C ALA A 88 5.62 19.29 -2.49
N GLY A 89 4.97 19.23 -1.32
CA GLY A 89 3.59 19.71 -1.13
C GLY A 89 2.50 18.70 -1.52
N GLU A 90 2.86 17.55 -2.07
CA GLU A 90 1.94 16.45 -2.36
C GLU A 90 2.00 15.38 -1.26
N LEU A 91 0.83 14.97 -0.75
CA LEU A 91 0.73 13.81 0.12
C LEU A 91 0.64 12.54 -0.74
N VAL A 92 1.64 11.69 -0.64
CA VAL A 92 1.72 10.41 -1.36
C VAL A 92 1.73 9.25 -0.37
N ALA A 93 1.39 8.05 -0.83
CA ALA A 93 1.34 6.89 0.04
C ALA A 93 1.76 5.60 -0.66
N ALA A 94 2.00 4.58 0.16
CA ALA A 94 2.18 3.22 -0.29
C ALA A 94 1.50 2.25 0.69
N ARG A 95 1.02 1.11 0.20
CA ARG A 95 0.44 0.05 1.03
C ARG A 95 1.16 -1.27 0.79
N VAL A 96 1.48 -1.97 1.86
CA VAL A 96 1.98 -3.34 1.79
C VAL A 96 0.82 -4.27 1.44
N GLU A 97 0.95 -5.03 0.35
CA GLU A 97 -0.11 -5.82 -0.26
C GLU A 97 0.35 -7.21 -0.72
N TRP A 98 -0.61 -8.08 -1.02
CA TRP A 98 -0.34 -9.37 -1.66
C TRP A 98 -0.24 -9.20 -3.17
N HIS A 99 0.77 -9.80 -3.77
CA HIS A 99 0.98 -9.81 -5.21
C HIS A 99 1.08 -11.25 -5.70
N ASP A 100 0.21 -11.61 -6.64
CA ASP A 100 0.39 -12.81 -7.46
C ASP A 100 1.50 -12.49 -8.47
N MET A 101 2.70 -13.00 -8.21
CA MET A 101 3.80 -12.88 -9.16
C MET A 101 4.13 -14.24 -9.73
N ARG A 102 4.50 -14.21 -11.01
CA ARG A 102 5.16 -15.34 -11.65
C ARG A 102 6.67 -15.18 -11.42
N GLY A 103 7.26 -16.11 -10.68
CA GLY A 103 8.70 -16.23 -10.53
C GLY A 103 9.41 -16.39 -11.88
N ARG A 104 10.73 -16.18 -11.89
CA ARG A 104 11.58 -16.30 -13.09
C ARG A 104 11.48 -17.70 -13.74
N ASP A 105 11.20 -18.72 -12.95
CA ASP A 105 10.98 -20.12 -13.32
C ASP A 105 9.56 -20.41 -13.85
N GLY A 106 8.69 -19.40 -13.88
CA GLY A 106 7.30 -19.57 -14.30
C GLY A 106 6.36 -20.03 -13.18
N ALA A 107 6.86 -20.27 -11.96
CA ALA A 107 6.04 -20.66 -10.82
C ALA A 107 5.20 -19.46 -10.34
N LYS A 108 3.89 -19.65 -10.15
CA LYS A 108 3.03 -18.63 -9.55
C LYS A 108 3.15 -18.72 -8.04
N GLY A 109 3.32 -17.57 -7.38
CA GLY A 109 3.36 -17.48 -5.94
C GLY A 109 2.69 -16.21 -5.45
N CYS A 110 2.20 -16.26 -4.22
CA CYS A 110 1.71 -15.08 -3.54
C CYS A 110 2.84 -14.50 -2.69
N PHE A 111 3.18 -13.24 -2.94
CA PHE A 111 4.28 -12.57 -2.29
C PHE A 111 3.81 -11.28 -1.65
N ARG A 112 4.51 -10.88 -0.59
CA ARG A 112 4.42 -9.53 -0.05
C ARG A 112 5.04 -8.55 -1.04
N GLY A 113 4.30 -7.51 -1.38
CA GLY A 113 4.76 -6.40 -2.22
C GLY A 113 4.21 -5.08 -1.72
N VAL A 114 4.45 -4.02 -2.50
CA VAL A 114 4.04 -2.66 -2.15
C VAL A 114 3.39 -2.01 -3.35
N ASN A 115 2.17 -1.50 -3.17
CA ASN A 115 1.48 -0.70 -4.16
C ASN A 115 1.57 0.78 -3.81
N LEU A 116 1.90 1.59 -4.81
CA LEU A 116 2.01 3.05 -4.69
C LEU A 116 0.65 3.69 -4.88
N MET A 117 0.37 4.72 -4.10
CA MET A 117 -0.90 5.43 -4.12
C MET A 117 -0.69 6.94 -4.11
N ARG A 118 -1.64 7.63 -4.74
CA ARG A 118 -1.74 9.09 -4.68
C ARG A 118 -3.14 9.51 -4.31
N ARG A 119 -3.23 10.66 -3.66
CA ARG A 119 -4.51 11.27 -3.32
C ARG A 119 -5.27 11.64 -4.58
N VAL A 120 -6.57 11.40 -4.57
CA VAL A 120 -7.49 11.93 -5.57
C VAL A 120 -7.76 13.37 -5.17
N VAL A 121 -7.28 14.32 -5.97
CA VAL A 121 -7.64 15.73 -5.84
C VAL A 121 -8.91 15.92 -6.67
N GLU A 122 -10.03 16.25 -6.03
CA GLU A 122 -11.22 16.66 -6.77
C GLU A 122 -10.94 18.05 -7.39
N GLY A 123 -11.03 18.15 -8.72
CA GLY A 123 -10.96 19.42 -9.45
C GLY A 123 -9.59 19.76 -10.06
N ALA A 124 -9.24 19.09 -11.16
CA ALA A 124 -8.31 19.61 -12.17
C ALA A 124 -9.03 19.66 -13.51
#